data_AF-A0A2R4WPH7-F1
#
_entry.id   AF-A0A2R4WPH7-F1
#
_cell.length_a   1.000
_cell.length_b   1.000
_cell.length_c   1.000
_cell.angle_alpha   90.00
_cell.angle_beta   90.00
_cell.angle_gamma   90.00
#
_symmetry.space_group_name_H-M   'P 1'
#
loop_
_entity.id
_entity.type
_entity.pdbx_description
1 polymer ?
#
loop_
_entity_poly.entity_id
_entity_poly.type
_entity_poly.pdbx_seq_one_letter_code
_entity_poly.pdbx_strand_id
1 'polypeptide(L)'
;MSQARFLARFLAPLLACLAAALPARAAGPDWPDTYLSRVEATAVMQSLNAALLASRSATATLEGWCAAHRMAETPRLVARLERGVDKPASPETRKRLAVGPDEPLRYRRVRLACGDHVLSEADNWYVPARLTPEMNRVLETTDTPFGRAVSALGTTRQTVGAEPHWQPLPEGWDQAAPPAPSCGTLDVPEHLFSHRAVLFTGERQPFSEVVETYTRAVLDFTRAARPADPACPKP
;
A
#
# COMPACT_ATOMS: atom_id res chain seq x y z
N MET A 1 -43.28 40.65 59.14
CA MET A 1 -42.56 39.42 59.53
C MET A 1 -43.08 38.29 58.63
N SER A 2 -42.57 38.21 57.39
CA SER A 2 -41.59 37.21 56.88
C SER A 2 -42.19 35.80 56.77
N GLN A 3 -42.97 35.52 55.71
CA GLN A 3 -42.58 34.88 54.43
C GLN A 3 -42.20 33.38 54.52
N ALA A 4 -43.08 32.57 53.92
CA ALA A 4 -42.95 31.14 53.66
C ALA A 4 -41.95 30.86 52.51
N ARG A 5 -41.22 29.75 52.60
CA ARG A 5 -40.43 29.21 51.47
C ARG A 5 -40.63 27.70 51.35
N PHE A 6 -41.29 27.30 50.26
CA PHE A 6 -41.31 25.94 49.72
C PHE A 6 -39.92 25.58 49.17
N LEU A 7 -39.35 24.45 49.57
CA LEU A 7 -38.17 23.86 48.92
C LEU A 7 -38.63 22.91 47.81
N ALA A 8 -38.50 23.34 46.55
CA ALA A 8 -38.56 22.46 45.39
C ALA A 8 -37.19 21.81 45.18
N ARG A 9 -37.12 20.48 45.29
CA ARG A 9 -35.95 19.68 44.91
C ARG A 9 -35.97 19.47 43.39
N PHE A 10 -35.05 20.12 42.68
CA PHE A 10 -34.79 19.84 41.26
C PHE A 10 -33.84 18.64 41.14
N LEU A 11 -34.31 17.55 40.51
CA LEU A 11 -33.45 16.48 40.01
C LEU A 11 -32.77 16.97 38.72
N ALA A 12 -31.44 17.04 38.71
CA ALA A 12 -30.66 17.25 37.49
C ALA A 12 -30.37 15.88 36.84
N PRO A 13 -30.55 15.70 35.52
CA PRO A 13 -30.17 14.47 34.85
C PRO A 13 -28.66 14.46 34.56
N LEU A 14 -27.97 13.39 34.95
CA LEU A 14 -26.60 13.12 34.51
C LEU A 14 -26.62 12.78 33.01
N LEU A 15 -26.16 13.71 32.17
CA LEU A 15 -25.80 13.42 30.79
C LEU A 15 -24.48 12.63 30.79
N ALA A 16 -24.54 11.32 30.57
CA ALA A 16 -23.37 10.52 30.30
C ALA A 16 -22.91 10.79 28.85
N CYS A 17 -21.87 11.61 28.69
CA CYS A 17 -21.19 11.77 27.40
C CYS A 17 -20.44 10.48 27.06
N LEU A 18 -21.02 9.62 26.22
CA LEU A 18 -20.25 8.61 25.49
C LEU A 18 -19.36 9.35 24.48
N ALA A 19 -18.10 9.59 24.84
CA ALA A 19 -17.09 9.96 23.87
C ALA A 19 -16.84 8.75 22.96
N ALA A 20 -17.41 8.78 21.75
CA ALA A 20 -17.01 7.86 20.70
C ALA A 20 -15.53 8.10 20.40
N ALA A 21 -14.67 7.15 20.79
CA ALA A 21 -13.27 7.17 20.42
C ALA A 21 -13.21 7.07 18.88
N LEU A 22 -12.92 8.19 18.22
CA LEU A 22 -12.55 8.17 16.81
C LEU A 22 -11.32 7.25 16.68
N PRO A 23 -11.28 6.35 15.68
CA PRO A 23 -10.09 5.53 15.47
C PRO A 23 -8.90 6.47 15.30
N ALA A 24 -7.89 6.33 16.16
CA ALA A 24 -6.63 7.02 16.00
C ALA A 24 -6.13 6.70 14.59
N ARG A 25 -6.04 7.72 13.73
CA ARG A 25 -5.39 7.57 12.44
C ARG A 25 -3.99 7.07 12.74
N ALA A 26 -3.64 5.87 12.26
CA ALA A 26 -2.30 5.34 12.43
C ALA A 26 -1.31 6.46 12.06
N ALA A 27 -0.46 6.83 13.03
CA ALA A 27 0.56 7.85 12.80
C ALA A 27 1.36 7.40 11.58
N GLY A 28 1.55 8.31 10.62
CA GLY A 28 2.36 7.99 9.44
C GLY A 28 3.82 7.71 9.82
N PRO A 29 4.66 7.31 8.85
CA PRO A 29 6.08 7.13 9.08
C PRO A 29 6.70 8.35 9.78
N ASP A 30 7.28 8.17 10.97
CA ASP A 30 7.92 9.26 11.72
C ASP A 30 9.40 9.42 11.30
N TRP A 31 9.58 10.06 10.15
CA TRP A 31 10.88 10.38 9.58
C TRP A 31 11.19 11.87 9.80
N PRO A 32 12.31 12.26 10.44
CA PRO A 32 12.76 13.64 10.46
C PRO A 32 12.97 14.15 9.05
N ASP A 33 12.71 15.43 8.83
CA ASP A 33 12.86 16.07 7.52
C ASP A 33 14.29 16.54 7.22
N THR A 34 15.28 15.81 7.74
CA THR A 34 16.70 16.13 7.56
C THR A 34 17.22 15.59 6.23
N TYR A 35 18.31 16.17 5.72
CA TYR A 35 18.96 15.66 4.51
C TYR A 35 19.38 14.19 4.68
N LEU A 36 19.99 13.85 5.82
CA LEU A 36 20.36 12.46 6.13
C LEU A 36 19.14 11.53 6.13
N SER A 37 18.03 11.93 6.76
CA SER A 37 16.81 11.11 6.78
C SER A 37 16.17 10.96 5.40
N ARG A 38 16.24 11.96 4.53
CA ARG A 38 15.79 11.87 3.12
C ARG A 38 16.66 10.90 2.31
N VAL A 39 17.97 10.90 2.53
CA VAL A 39 18.90 9.91 1.94
C VAL A 39 18.58 8.51 2.43
N GLU A 40 18.38 8.33 3.75
CA GLU A 40 17.99 7.03 4.32
C GLU A 40 16.65 6.55 3.75
N ALA A 41 15.63 7.42 3.67
CA ALA A 41 14.31 7.07 3.12
C ALA A 41 14.42 6.64 1.65
N THR A 42 15.21 7.37 0.87
CA THR A 42 15.51 7.04 -0.52
C THR A 42 16.18 5.66 -0.61
N ALA A 43 17.20 5.39 0.21
CA ALA A 43 17.92 4.11 0.20
C ALA A 43 17.02 2.93 0.59
N VAL A 44 16.19 3.09 1.63
CA VAL A 44 15.22 2.06 2.07
C VAL A 44 14.20 1.78 0.97
N MET A 45 13.61 2.83 0.39
CA MET A 45 12.63 2.70 -0.69
C MET A 45 13.23 2.03 -1.92
N GLN A 46 14.44 2.43 -2.34
CA GLN A 46 15.11 1.81 -3.49
C GLN A 46 15.54 0.37 -3.23
N SER A 47 15.89 0.02 -1.99
CA SER A 47 16.19 -1.37 -1.61
C SER A 47 14.96 -2.28 -1.77
N LEU A 48 13.80 -1.83 -1.28
CA LEU A 48 12.54 -2.55 -1.48
C LEU A 48 12.17 -2.62 -2.95
N ASN A 49 12.25 -1.50 -3.69
CA ASN A 49 11.96 -1.43 -5.11
C ASN A 49 12.81 -2.45 -5.91
N ALA A 50 14.12 -2.49 -5.66
CA ALA A 50 15.03 -3.44 -6.29
C ALA A 50 14.70 -4.90 -5.94
N ALA A 51 14.41 -5.19 -4.66
CA ALA A 51 13.99 -6.53 -4.23
C ALA A 51 12.69 -6.99 -4.89
N LEU A 52 11.73 -6.09 -5.09
CA LEU A 52 10.47 -6.37 -5.79
C LEU A 52 10.69 -6.62 -7.28
N LEU A 53 11.53 -5.81 -7.94
CA LEU A 53 11.87 -5.98 -9.36
C LEU A 53 12.63 -7.28 -9.64
N ALA A 54 13.48 -7.72 -8.71
CA ALA A 54 14.24 -8.96 -8.82
C ALA A 54 13.41 -10.21 -8.45
N SER A 55 12.25 -10.04 -7.80
CA SER A 55 11.46 -11.14 -7.28
C SER A 55 10.47 -11.71 -8.31
N ARG A 56 10.11 -12.98 -8.11
CA ARG A 56 9.01 -13.65 -8.83
C ARG A 56 7.67 -13.54 -8.08
N SER A 57 7.67 -13.08 -6.83
CA SER A 57 6.48 -12.94 -5.99
C SER A 57 6.59 -11.70 -5.11
N ALA A 58 5.82 -10.66 -5.43
CA ALA A 58 5.71 -9.47 -4.60
C ALA A 58 5.19 -9.82 -3.19
N THR A 59 4.27 -10.78 -3.08
CA THR A 59 3.75 -11.26 -1.79
C THR A 59 4.87 -11.80 -0.89
N ALA A 60 5.73 -12.68 -1.39
CA ALA A 60 6.83 -13.23 -0.60
C ALA A 60 7.86 -12.15 -0.22
N THR A 61 8.16 -11.23 -1.14
CA THR A 61 9.06 -10.10 -0.87
C THR A 61 8.53 -9.18 0.21
N LEU A 62 7.23 -8.84 0.17
CA LEU A 62 6.59 -7.97 1.16
C LEU A 62 6.43 -8.65 2.53
N GLU A 63 6.18 -9.95 2.57
CA GLU A 63 6.17 -10.72 3.82
C GLU A 63 7.56 -10.74 4.47
N GLY A 64 8.60 -10.99 3.67
CA GLY A 64 10.00 -10.89 4.12
C GLY A 64 10.38 -9.48 4.59
N TRP A 65 9.91 -8.45 3.88
CA TRP A 65 10.09 -7.04 4.28
C TRP A 65 9.45 -6.77 5.64
N CYS A 66 8.21 -7.23 5.84
CA CYS A 66 7.51 -7.09 7.11
C CYS A 66 8.26 -7.77 8.27
N ALA A 67 8.74 -9.00 8.04
CA ALA A 67 9.51 -9.74 9.03
C ALA A 67 10.84 -9.04 9.38
N ALA A 68 11.60 -8.62 8.37
CA ALA A 68 12.89 -7.95 8.54
C ALA A 68 12.76 -6.63 9.32
N HIS A 69 11.65 -5.91 9.14
CA HIS A 69 11.40 -4.62 9.80
C HIS A 69 10.53 -4.73 11.06
N ARG A 70 10.14 -5.94 11.46
CA ARG A 70 9.30 -6.22 12.65
C ARG A 70 8.02 -5.37 12.67
N MET A 71 7.35 -5.26 11.51
CA MET A 71 6.18 -4.38 11.36
C MET A 71 4.90 -4.95 12.01
N ALA A 72 4.90 -6.23 12.37
CA ALA A 72 3.80 -6.86 13.09
C ALA A 72 4.35 -7.93 14.03
N GLU A 73 3.63 -8.20 15.13
CA GLU A 73 3.96 -9.27 16.08
C GLU A 73 4.06 -10.63 15.38
N THR A 74 3.09 -10.91 14.50
CA THR A 74 3.16 -12.02 13.55
C THR A 74 3.35 -11.45 12.15
N PRO A 75 4.56 -11.49 11.58
CA PRO A 75 4.87 -10.86 10.30
C PRO A 75 4.37 -11.70 9.12
N ARG A 76 3.05 -11.78 8.98
CA ARG A 76 2.37 -12.51 7.91
C ARG A 76 1.65 -11.53 7.00
N LEU A 77 1.82 -11.70 5.70
CA LEU A 77 1.13 -10.88 4.73
C LEU A 77 -0.27 -11.44 4.45
N VAL A 78 -1.28 -10.58 4.61
CA VAL A 78 -2.68 -10.91 4.40
C VAL A 78 -3.19 -10.17 3.16
N ALA A 79 -3.69 -10.93 2.19
CA ALA A 79 -4.40 -10.38 1.04
C ALA A 79 -5.87 -10.15 1.41
N ARG A 80 -6.36 -8.93 1.20
CA ARG A 80 -7.76 -8.55 1.42
C ARG A 80 -8.35 -8.11 0.08
N LEU A 81 -9.36 -8.84 -0.40
CA LEU A 81 -10.09 -8.46 -1.61
C LEU A 81 -11.01 -7.28 -1.30
N GLU A 82 -10.92 -6.21 -2.08
CA GLU A 82 -11.86 -5.10 -2.00
C GLU A 82 -13.05 -5.35 -2.91
N ARG A 83 -14.24 -5.44 -2.31
CA ARG A 83 -15.50 -5.70 -3.02
C ARG A 83 -16.21 -4.39 -3.35
N GLY A 84 -17.00 -4.40 -4.43
CA GLY A 84 -17.78 -3.25 -4.86
C GLY A 84 -16.96 -2.12 -5.51
N VAL A 85 -15.66 -2.34 -5.72
CA VAL A 85 -14.81 -1.45 -6.51
C VAL A 85 -14.75 -1.99 -7.93
N ASP A 86 -15.06 -1.15 -8.90
CA ASP A 86 -14.83 -1.43 -10.30
C ASP A 86 -14.00 -0.30 -10.93
N LYS A 87 -13.11 -0.67 -11.84
CA LYS A 87 -12.24 0.27 -12.55
C LYS A 87 -12.10 -0.22 -13.99
N PRO A 88 -12.61 0.53 -14.98
CA PRO A 88 -12.51 0.12 -16.37
C PRO A 88 -11.03 0.05 -16.81
N ALA A 89 -10.71 -0.92 -17.65
CA ALA A 89 -9.38 -1.03 -18.25
C ALA A 89 -9.14 0.12 -19.22
N SER A 90 -7.93 0.69 -19.21
CA SER A 90 -7.54 1.71 -20.20
C SER A 90 -7.34 1.08 -21.59
N PRO A 91 -7.35 1.89 -22.68
CA PRO A 91 -7.01 1.41 -24.02
C PRO A 91 -5.63 0.73 -24.07
N GLU A 92 -4.66 1.23 -23.32
CA GLU A 92 -3.31 0.65 -23.23
C GLU A 92 -3.32 -0.70 -22.52
N THR A 93 -4.12 -0.87 -21.46
CA THR A 93 -4.32 -2.17 -20.80
C THR A 93 -4.96 -3.17 -21.76
N ARG A 94 -6.00 -2.77 -22.51
CA ARG A 94 -6.60 -3.62 -23.55
C ARG A 94 -5.58 -4.02 -24.62
N LYS A 95 -4.76 -3.07 -25.08
CA LYS A 95 -3.68 -3.31 -26.05
C LYS A 95 -2.64 -4.30 -25.52
N ARG A 96 -2.17 -4.14 -24.28
CA ARG A 96 -1.21 -5.07 -23.65
C ARG A 96 -1.79 -6.46 -23.45
N LEU A 97 -3.09 -6.54 -23.15
CA LEU A 97 -3.82 -7.79 -23.07
C LEU A 97 -4.19 -8.36 -24.44
N ALA A 98 -3.90 -7.68 -25.56
CA ALA A 98 -4.30 -8.11 -26.90
C ALA A 98 -5.79 -8.50 -26.96
N VAL A 99 -6.65 -7.62 -26.46
CA VAL A 99 -8.11 -7.78 -26.48
C VAL A 99 -8.78 -6.70 -27.30
N GLY A 100 -9.90 -7.04 -27.93
CA GLY A 100 -10.74 -6.08 -28.66
C GLY A 100 -11.41 -5.05 -27.74
N PRO A 101 -12.05 -4.01 -28.32
CA PRO A 101 -12.81 -3.02 -27.54
C PRO A 101 -13.97 -3.63 -26.76
N ASP A 102 -14.63 -4.65 -27.33
CA ASP A 102 -15.83 -5.28 -26.76
C ASP A 102 -15.54 -6.57 -26.00
N GLU A 103 -14.29 -7.06 -26.03
CA GLU A 103 -13.92 -8.28 -25.31
C GLU A 103 -13.99 -8.00 -23.79
N PRO A 104 -14.72 -8.83 -23.01
CA PRO A 104 -14.89 -8.59 -21.59
C PRO A 104 -13.56 -8.65 -20.83
N LEU A 105 -13.37 -7.70 -19.92
CA LEU A 105 -12.33 -7.74 -18.89
C LEU A 105 -13.00 -7.70 -17.52
N ARG A 106 -12.49 -8.47 -16.58
CA ARG A 106 -12.90 -8.41 -15.18
C ARG A 106 -11.84 -7.69 -14.37
N TYR A 107 -12.28 -6.89 -13.42
CA TYR A 107 -11.42 -6.16 -12.50
C TYR A 107 -11.51 -6.72 -11.08
N ARG A 108 -10.39 -6.70 -10.36
CA ARG A 108 -10.29 -7.00 -8.93
C ARG A 108 -9.26 -6.07 -8.30
N ARG A 109 -9.54 -5.65 -7.07
CA ARG A 109 -8.60 -4.88 -6.25
C ARG A 109 -8.24 -5.66 -5.00
N VAL A 110 -6.96 -5.77 -4.70
CA VAL A 110 -6.45 -6.46 -3.51
C VAL A 110 -5.55 -5.53 -2.72
N ARG A 111 -5.72 -5.49 -1.40
CA ARG A 111 -4.77 -4.88 -0.48
C ARG A 111 -3.92 -5.97 0.18
N LEU A 112 -2.61 -5.77 0.19
CA LEU A 112 -1.66 -6.62 0.91
C LEU A 112 -1.27 -5.90 2.21
N ALA A 113 -1.65 -6.48 3.34
CA ALA A 113 -1.41 -5.89 4.65
C ALA A 113 -0.52 -6.79 5.51
N CYS A 114 0.38 -6.18 6.29
CA CYS A 114 1.07 -6.85 7.39
C CYS A 114 0.69 -6.18 8.71
N GLY A 115 -0.03 -6.89 9.58
CA GLY A 115 -0.71 -6.25 10.71
C GLY A 115 -1.68 -5.17 10.22
N ASP A 116 -1.48 -3.94 10.71
CA ASP A 116 -2.26 -2.76 10.33
C ASP A 116 -1.64 -1.98 9.15
N HIS A 117 -0.46 -2.39 8.68
CA HIS A 117 0.25 -1.72 7.58
C HIS A 117 -0.21 -2.27 6.23
N VAL A 118 -0.99 -1.49 5.47
CA VAL A 118 -1.31 -1.82 4.07
C VAL A 118 -0.09 -1.50 3.21
N LEU A 119 0.74 -2.49 2.91
CA LEU A 119 2.02 -2.29 2.20
C LEU A 119 1.84 -2.07 0.70
N SER A 120 0.80 -2.66 0.10
CA SER A 120 0.51 -2.53 -1.33
C SER A 120 -0.98 -2.63 -1.64
N GLU A 121 -1.39 -1.90 -2.67
CA GLU A 121 -2.69 -2.01 -3.32
C GLU A 121 -2.47 -2.49 -4.76
N ALA A 122 -3.17 -3.55 -5.17
CA ALA A 122 -3.01 -4.16 -6.48
C ALA A 122 -4.33 -4.08 -7.26
N ASP A 123 -4.31 -3.36 -8.37
CA ASP A 123 -5.36 -3.36 -9.39
C ASP A 123 -5.05 -4.50 -10.38
N ASN A 124 -6.00 -5.42 -10.61
CA ASN A 124 -5.85 -6.52 -11.56
C ASN A 124 -7.00 -6.55 -12.56
N TRP A 125 -6.66 -6.44 -13.85
CA TRP A 125 -7.56 -6.68 -14.97
C TRP A 125 -7.22 -8.01 -15.63
N TYR A 126 -8.21 -8.88 -15.84
CA TYR A 126 -7.98 -10.17 -16.48
C TYR A 126 -9.05 -10.52 -17.50
N VAL A 127 -8.67 -11.36 -18.47
CA VAL A 127 -9.53 -11.83 -19.55
C VAL A 127 -10.21 -13.14 -19.12
N PRO A 128 -11.50 -13.13 -18.71
CA PRO A 128 -12.16 -14.33 -18.19
C PRO A 128 -12.25 -15.45 -19.22
N ALA A 129 -12.31 -15.13 -20.53
CA ALA A 129 -12.34 -16.11 -21.61
C ALA A 129 -11.04 -16.94 -21.73
N ARG A 130 -9.94 -16.48 -21.10
CA ARG A 130 -8.63 -17.16 -21.07
C ARG A 130 -8.42 -17.98 -19.79
N LEU A 131 -9.44 -18.04 -18.94
CA LEU A 131 -9.46 -18.83 -17.72
C LEU A 131 -10.47 -19.97 -17.85
N THR A 132 -10.25 -21.06 -17.10
CA THR A 132 -11.27 -22.11 -16.99
C THR A 132 -12.51 -21.59 -16.24
N PRO A 133 -13.70 -22.18 -16.47
CA PRO A 133 -14.90 -21.81 -15.72
C PRO A 133 -14.71 -21.92 -14.20
N GLU A 134 -13.96 -22.93 -13.75
CA GLU A 134 -13.66 -23.13 -12.33
C GLU A 134 -12.77 -22.02 -11.76
N MET A 135 -11.75 -21.59 -12.51
CA MET A 135 -10.91 -20.45 -12.11
C MET A 135 -11.74 -19.17 -11.98
N ASN A 136 -12.60 -18.88 -12.96
CA ASN A 136 -13.51 -17.74 -12.90
C ASN A 136 -14.43 -17.83 -11.68
N ARG A 137 -15.04 -19.00 -11.41
CA ARG A 137 -15.91 -19.22 -10.26
C ARG A 137 -15.18 -18.99 -8.93
N VAL A 138 -13.97 -19.53 -8.78
CA VAL A 138 -13.14 -19.35 -7.57
C VAL A 138 -12.83 -17.88 -7.37
N LEU A 139 -12.42 -17.17 -8.42
CA LEU A 139 -12.15 -15.74 -8.33
C LEU A 139 -13.41 -14.99 -7.92
N GLU A 140 -14.54 -15.18 -8.60
CA GLU A 140 -15.78 -14.44 -8.36
C GLU A 140 -16.35 -14.67 -6.95
N THR A 141 -16.29 -15.90 -6.44
CA THR A 141 -17.02 -16.29 -5.23
C THR A 141 -16.17 -16.31 -3.96
N THR A 142 -14.84 -16.25 -4.07
CA THR A 142 -13.94 -16.40 -2.92
C THR A 142 -12.89 -15.30 -2.83
N ASP A 143 -12.23 -15.22 -1.68
CA ASP A 143 -11.06 -14.34 -1.44
C ASP A 143 -9.74 -15.02 -1.83
N THR A 144 -9.78 -16.08 -2.66
CA THR A 144 -8.58 -16.78 -3.12
C THR A 144 -7.66 -15.80 -3.87
N PRO A 145 -6.35 -15.74 -3.51
CA PRO A 145 -5.39 -14.90 -4.22
C PRO A 145 -5.32 -15.25 -5.70
N PHE A 146 -5.25 -14.23 -6.56
CA PHE A 146 -5.30 -14.42 -8.02
C PHE A 146 -4.26 -15.43 -8.52
N GLY A 147 -2.99 -15.24 -8.16
CA GLY A 147 -1.90 -16.13 -8.57
C GLY A 147 -2.09 -17.59 -8.13
N ARG A 148 -2.79 -17.84 -7.01
CA ARG A 148 -3.12 -19.20 -6.57
C ARG A 148 -4.25 -19.79 -7.42
N ALA A 149 -5.29 -19.00 -7.72
CA ALA A 149 -6.40 -19.47 -8.55
C ALA A 149 -5.93 -19.86 -9.96
N VAL A 150 -4.94 -19.15 -10.51
CA VAL A 150 -4.47 -19.35 -11.89
C VAL A 150 -3.17 -20.17 -11.99
N SER A 151 -2.69 -20.77 -10.89
CA SER A 151 -1.37 -21.41 -10.85
C SER A 151 -1.20 -22.55 -11.86
N ALA A 152 -2.29 -23.23 -12.19
CA ALA A 152 -2.29 -24.32 -13.17
C ALA A 152 -2.03 -23.87 -14.62
N LEU A 153 -2.05 -22.57 -14.92
CA LEU A 153 -1.78 -22.04 -16.27
C LEU A 153 -0.30 -21.96 -16.63
N GLY A 154 0.62 -22.35 -15.74
CA GLY A 154 2.06 -22.22 -15.99
C GLY A 154 2.49 -20.75 -16.17
N THR A 155 1.97 -19.87 -15.31
CA THR A 155 2.01 -18.42 -15.53
C THR A 155 3.43 -17.86 -15.48
N THR A 156 3.73 -16.92 -16.38
CA THR A 156 4.92 -16.07 -16.31
C THR A 156 4.52 -14.61 -16.12
N ARG A 157 5.37 -13.83 -15.45
CA ARG A 157 5.16 -12.40 -15.17
C ARG A 157 6.24 -11.58 -15.87
N GLN A 158 5.83 -10.56 -16.61
CA GLN A 158 6.73 -9.57 -17.20
C GLN A 158 6.42 -8.19 -16.64
N THR A 159 7.38 -7.58 -15.93
CA THR A 159 7.29 -6.16 -15.57
C THR A 159 7.44 -5.32 -16.82
N VAL A 160 6.48 -4.43 -17.07
CA VAL A 160 6.44 -3.52 -18.23
C VAL A 160 6.56 -2.06 -17.84
N GLY A 161 6.50 -1.74 -16.55
CA GLY A 161 6.71 -0.39 -16.04
C GLY A 161 7.03 -0.40 -14.56
N ALA A 162 7.83 0.58 -14.15
CA ALA A 162 8.09 0.91 -12.75
C ALA A 162 8.12 2.44 -12.67
N GLU A 163 7.18 3.02 -11.93
CA GLU A 163 6.96 4.46 -11.89
C GLU A 163 7.14 4.97 -10.46
N PRO A 164 8.08 5.90 -10.22
CA PRO A 164 8.14 6.61 -8.94
C PRO A 164 6.95 7.57 -8.83
N HIS A 165 6.30 7.60 -7.66
CA HIS A 165 5.26 8.59 -7.32
C HIS A 165 5.79 9.64 -6.33
N TRP A 166 6.86 9.29 -5.60
CA TRP A 166 7.51 10.17 -4.65
C TRP A 166 9.02 9.98 -4.68
N GLN A 167 9.74 11.09 -4.53
CA GLN A 167 11.19 11.11 -4.37
C GLN A 167 11.52 12.00 -3.16
N PRO A 168 12.14 11.46 -2.09
CA PRO A 168 12.50 12.26 -0.91
C PRO A 168 13.55 13.33 -1.20
N LEU A 169 14.31 13.16 -2.28
CA LEU A 169 15.39 14.04 -2.71
C LEU A 169 15.08 14.57 -4.12
N PRO A 170 15.53 15.80 -4.43
CA PRO A 170 15.38 16.36 -5.77
C PRO A 170 16.24 15.62 -6.80
N GLU A 171 15.93 15.80 -8.08
CA GLU A 171 16.79 15.33 -9.16
C GLU A 171 18.22 15.92 -9.03
N GLY A 172 19.25 15.09 -9.25
CA GLY A 172 20.65 15.50 -9.15
C GLY A 172 21.16 15.76 -7.73
N TRP A 173 20.45 15.28 -6.69
CA TRP A 173 20.84 15.43 -5.28
C TRP A 173 22.24 14.90 -4.93
N ASP A 174 22.76 13.98 -5.75
CA ASP A 174 24.09 13.37 -5.61
C ASP A 174 25.21 14.34 -5.99
N GLN A 175 24.90 15.43 -6.70
CA GLN A 175 25.84 16.46 -7.13
C GLN A 175 25.47 17.86 -6.61
N ALA A 176 24.19 18.09 -6.33
CA ALA A 176 23.71 19.38 -5.83
C ALA A 176 24.11 19.60 -4.36
N ALA A 177 24.28 20.88 -3.99
CA ALA A 177 24.43 21.25 -2.59
C ALA A 177 23.16 20.84 -1.81
N PRO A 178 23.29 20.28 -0.58
CA PRO A 178 22.13 19.94 0.23
C PRO A 178 21.22 21.15 0.46
N PRO A 179 19.89 20.97 0.44
CA PRO A 179 18.97 22.02 0.83
C PRO A 179 19.17 22.41 2.30
N ALA A 180 18.69 23.60 2.67
CA ALA A 180 18.70 24.03 4.06
C ALA A 180 18.02 22.99 4.98
N PRO A 181 18.51 22.78 6.21
CA PRO A 181 17.97 21.78 7.10
C PRO A 181 16.51 22.10 7.46
N SER A 182 15.66 21.07 7.39
CA SER A 182 14.31 21.09 7.92
C SER A 182 14.26 20.18 9.14
N CYS A 183 13.88 20.72 10.29
CA CYS A 183 13.85 19.98 11.55
C CYS A 183 12.44 19.51 11.93
N GLY A 184 11.54 19.44 10.95
CA GLY A 184 10.19 18.89 11.08
C GLY A 184 10.12 17.38 10.80
N THR A 185 8.91 16.90 10.53
CA THR A 185 8.65 15.54 10.02
C THR A 185 8.55 15.58 8.49
N LEU A 186 9.20 14.62 7.84
CA LEU A 186 9.15 14.42 6.40
C LEU A 186 7.72 14.09 5.97
N ASP A 187 7.18 14.85 5.01
CA ASP A 187 5.87 14.57 4.44
C ASP A 187 5.96 13.40 3.45
N VAL A 188 5.51 12.22 3.90
CA VAL A 188 5.50 10.98 3.10
C VAL A 188 4.10 10.77 2.51
N PRO A 189 3.91 10.89 1.19
CA PRO A 189 2.61 10.74 0.55
C PRO A 189 2.13 9.29 0.59
N GLU A 190 0.81 9.07 0.47
CA GLU A 190 0.21 7.73 0.60
C GLU A 190 0.80 6.70 -0.38
N HIS A 191 1.16 7.09 -1.59
CA HIS A 191 1.71 6.20 -2.62
C HIS A 191 3.13 6.60 -2.99
N LEU A 192 4.06 5.65 -2.96
CA LEU A 192 5.50 5.91 -3.13
C LEU A 192 5.99 5.59 -4.55
N PHE A 193 5.60 4.42 -5.06
CA PHE A 193 5.93 3.95 -6.39
C PHE A 193 4.95 2.85 -6.82
N SER A 194 4.91 2.53 -8.11
CA SER A 194 4.14 1.40 -8.61
C SER A 194 4.90 0.58 -9.63
N HIS A 195 4.56 -0.71 -9.68
CA HIS A 195 5.00 -1.62 -10.74
C HIS A 195 3.81 -2.03 -11.59
N ARG A 196 4.01 -2.10 -12.90
CA ARG A 196 3.04 -2.64 -13.85
C ARG A 196 3.61 -3.91 -14.44
N ALA A 197 2.81 -4.97 -14.44
CA ALA A 197 3.18 -6.24 -15.02
C ALA A 197 2.05 -6.89 -15.81
N VAL A 198 2.43 -7.63 -16.84
CA VAL A 198 1.51 -8.48 -17.62
C VAL A 198 1.85 -9.93 -17.29
N LEU A 199 0.81 -10.71 -17.00
CA LEU A 199 0.88 -12.14 -16.78
C LEU A 199 0.50 -12.87 -18.06
N PHE A 200 1.28 -13.89 -18.39
CA PHE A 200 1.12 -14.73 -19.56
C PHE A 200 0.90 -16.18 -19.15
N THR A 201 0.09 -16.92 -19.90
CA THR A 201 -0.06 -18.37 -19.76
C THR A 201 1.22 -19.09 -20.20
N GLY A 202 1.31 -20.40 -19.98
CA GLY A 202 2.40 -21.24 -20.51
C GLY A 202 2.52 -21.19 -22.03
N GLU A 203 1.42 -20.89 -22.73
CA GLU A 203 1.37 -20.67 -24.19
C GLU A 203 1.75 -19.24 -24.60
N ARG A 204 2.22 -18.41 -23.66
CA ARG A 204 2.60 -17.01 -23.86
C ARG A 204 1.46 -16.09 -24.30
N GLN A 205 0.22 -16.45 -23.99
CA GLN A 205 -0.94 -15.57 -24.17
C GLN A 205 -1.05 -14.63 -22.96
N PRO A 206 -1.04 -13.29 -23.11
CA PRO A 206 -1.31 -12.39 -22.00
C PRO A 206 -2.73 -12.64 -21.49
N PHE A 207 -2.97 -12.70 -20.19
CA PHE A 207 -4.33 -12.95 -19.66
C PHE A 207 -4.69 -12.08 -18.47
N SER A 208 -3.71 -11.40 -17.87
CA SER A 208 -3.92 -10.48 -16.76
C SER A 208 -2.88 -9.37 -16.78
N GLU A 209 -3.30 -8.17 -16.44
CA GLU A 209 -2.43 -7.04 -16.15
C GLU A 209 -2.65 -6.63 -14.70
N VAL A 210 -1.55 -6.47 -13.97
CA VAL A 210 -1.55 -6.02 -12.58
C VAL A 210 -0.78 -4.72 -12.45
N VAL A 211 -1.32 -3.78 -11.69
CA VAL A 211 -0.64 -2.57 -11.21
C VAL A 211 -0.57 -2.66 -9.71
N GLU A 212 0.65 -2.78 -9.19
CA GLU A 212 0.95 -2.87 -7.76
C GLU A 212 1.46 -1.51 -7.31
N THR A 213 0.66 -0.78 -6.54
CA THR A 213 1.04 0.50 -5.92
C THR A 213 1.51 0.23 -4.50
N TYR A 214 2.70 0.70 -4.16
CA TYR A 214 3.31 0.53 -2.84
C TYR A 214 3.11 1.79 -2.02
N THR A 215 2.62 1.63 -0.79
CA THR A 215 2.15 2.74 0.03
C THR A 215 3.24 3.27 0.95
N ARG A 216 2.99 4.42 1.61
CA ARG A 216 3.85 4.93 2.70
C ARG A 216 4.07 3.94 3.84
N ALA A 217 3.16 2.97 4.02
CA ALA A 217 3.27 2.00 5.09
C ALA A 217 4.55 1.16 4.99
N VAL A 218 5.17 1.02 3.80
CA VAL A 218 6.46 0.31 3.67
C VAL A 218 7.62 0.99 4.42
N LEU A 219 7.46 2.27 4.78
CA LEU A 219 8.40 3.06 5.58
C LEU A 219 7.95 3.22 7.06
N ASP A 220 6.80 2.65 7.40
CA ASP A 220 6.16 2.76 8.72
C ASP A 220 6.64 1.65 9.66
N PHE A 221 7.94 1.63 9.92
CA PHE A 221 8.56 0.69 10.84
C PHE A 221 9.45 1.42 11.84
N THR A 222 9.65 0.80 13.01
CA THR A 222 10.53 1.37 14.03
C THR A 222 11.98 1.38 13.53
N ARG A 223 12.54 2.58 13.43
CA ARG A 223 13.95 2.78 13.07
C ARG A 223 14.83 2.70 14.30
N ALA A 224 16.02 2.13 14.14
CA ALA A 224 17.05 2.22 15.16
C ALA A 224 17.42 3.69 15.41
N ALA A 225 17.86 4.00 16.64
CA ALA A 225 18.31 5.34 16.98
C ALA A 225 19.42 5.80 16.03
N ARG A 226 19.24 6.99 15.46
CA ARG A 226 20.23 7.63 14.59
C ARG A 226 21.02 8.66 15.38
N PRO A 227 22.30 8.92 15.03
CA PRO A 227 22.98 10.12 15.48
C PRO A 227 22.10 11.34 15.22
N ALA A 228 22.10 12.29 16.17
CA ALA A 228 21.44 13.56 15.92
C ALA A 228 22.07 14.20 14.68
N ASP A 229 21.23 14.71 13.77
CA ASP A 229 21.74 15.54 12.70
C ASP A 229 22.30 16.81 13.34
N PRO A 230 23.59 17.14 13.15
CA PRO A 230 24.18 18.36 13.70
C PRO A 230 23.44 19.63 13.24
N ALA A 231 22.72 19.56 12.12
CA ALA A 231 21.88 20.65 11.62
C ALA A 231 20.52 20.77 12.33
N CYS A 232 20.09 19.74 13.07
CA CYS A 232 18.84 19.69 13.82
C CYS A 232 19.06 19.10 15.24
N PRO A 233 19.75 19.82 16.14
CA PRO A 233 19.91 19.40 17.52
C PRO A 233 18.54 19.33 18.20
N LYS A 234 18.26 18.23 18.92
CA LYS A 234 17.12 18.20 19.84
C LYS A 234 17.37 19.20 20.98
N PRO A 235 16.36 19.97 21.41
CA PRO A 235 16.49 20.89 22.54
C PRO A 235 16.80 20.16 23.84
#